data_AF-A0A257IV96-F1
#
_entry.id   AF-A0A257IV96-F1
#
_cell.length_a   1.000
_cell.length_b   1.000
_cell.length_c   1.000
_cell.angle_alpha   90.00
_cell.angle_beta   90.00
_cell.angle_gamma   90.00
#
_symmetry.space_group_name_H-M   'P 1'
#
loop_
_entity.id
_entity.type
_entity.pdbx_description
1 polymer ?
#
loop_
_entity_poly.entity_id
_entity_poly.type
_entity_poly.pdbx_seq_one_letter_code
_entity_poly.pdbx_strand_id
1 'polypeptide(L)'
;MKKQFKAVILALVFGTVSGSAQVGYANNISGDRLAVNSAAEFSTFVKSKARKVSRTNDEDLKKYLEVVNLYHNSSVAFYNLNEAQKAEFMEASATISQKLNGLSRKEAKAWAQKVQLNKSVFEFIWSSKKSITTDAEMVELPSSVVAITSL
;
A
#
# COMPACT_ATOMS: atom_id res chain seq x y z
N MET A 1 -24.45 21.76 -48.12
CA MET A 1 -23.44 21.82 -47.05
C MET A 1 -23.68 20.66 -46.08
N LYS A 2 -22.86 19.59 -46.14
CA LYS A 2 -22.98 18.44 -45.23
C LYS A 2 -22.06 18.67 -44.03
N LYS A 3 -22.64 18.84 -42.83
CA LYS A 3 -21.90 19.02 -41.57
C LYS A 3 -21.44 17.65 -41.07
N GLN A 4 -20.13 17.44 -41.05
CA GLN A 4 -19.49 16.23 -40.52
C GLN A 4 -19.34 16.41 -38.99
N PHE A 5 -19.74 15.38 -38.24
CA PHE A 5 -19.67 15.31 -36.77
C PHE A 5 -18.22 15.39 -36.26
N LYS A 6 -17.94 16.26 -35.30
CA LYS A 6 -16.65 16.32 -34.60
C LYS A 6 -16.69 15.36 -33.40
N ALA A 7 -15.93 14.26 -33.49
CA ALA A 7 -15.61 13.44 -32.32
C ALA A 7 -14.46 14.12 -31.55
N VAL A 8 -14.69 14.40 -30.26
CA VAL A 8 -13.66 14.92 -29.34
C VAL A 8 -12.95 13.72 -28.74
N ILE A 9 -11.70 13.51 -29.14
CA ILE A 9 -10.81 12.52 -28.53
C ILE A 9 -10.26 13.13 -27.24
N LEU A 10 -10.67 12.58 -26.09
CA LEU A 10 -10.12 12.91 -24.78
C LEU A 10 -8.74 12.24 -24.65
N ALA A 11 -7.68 13.00 -24.89
CA ALA A 11 -6.31 12.54 -24.69
C ALA A 11 -5.96 12.54 -23.18
N LEU A 12 -5.86 11.35 -22.58
CA LEU A 12 -5.20 11.14 -21.29
C LEU A 12 -3.68 11.33 -21.50
N VAL A 13 -3.19 12.54 -21.21
CA VAL A 13 -1.76 12.82 -21.21
C VAL A 13 -1.15 12.24 -19.93
N PHE A 14 -0.62 11.02 -20.01
CA PHE A 14 0.40 10.55 -19.07
C PHE A 14 1.70 11.29 -19.41
N GLY A 15 1.95 12.40 -18.72
CA GLY A 15 3.17 13.16 -18.86
C GLY A 15 4.38 12.31 -18.49
N THR A 16 5.16 11.92 -19.49
CA THR A 16 6.54 11.44 -19.33
C THR A 16 7.43 12.64 -19.01
N VAL A 17 7.75 12.84 -17.73
CA VAL A 17 8.84 13.75 -17.36
C VAL A 17 10.13 12.93 -17.35
N SER A 18 10.76 12.82 -18.52
CA SER A 18 12.14 12.38 -18.65
C SER A 18 13.06 13.52 -18.21
N GLY A 19 13.26 13.64 -16.90
CA GLY A 19 14.25 14.51 -16.29
C GLY A 19 15.06 13.69 -15.29
N SER A 20 16.29 13.37 -15.65
CA SER A 20 17.26 12.67 -14.80
C SER A 20 17.55 13.50 -13.55
N ALA A 21 16.82 13.22 -12.48
CA ALA A 21 17.19 13.52 -11.11
C ALA A 21 16.82 12.31 -10.25
N GLN A 22 17.61 11.24 -10.41
CA GLN A 22 17.80 10.34 -9.28
C GLN A 22 18.42 11.16 -8.13
N VAL A 23 18.19 10.71 -6.90
CA VAL A 23 18.72 11.21 -5.62
C VAL A 23 18.06 12.50 -5.08
N GLY A 24 16.93 12.33 -4.37
CA GLY A 24 16.33 13.42 -3.57
C GLY A 24 15.42 12.99 -2.40
N TYR A 25 15.05 11.72 -2.29
CA TYR A 25 14.11 11.25 -1.25
C TYR A 25 14.73 10.32 -0.19
N ALA A 26 16.06 10.20 -0.11
CA ALA A 26 16.69 9.22 0.78
C ALA A 26 17.42 9.80 2.01
N ASN A 27 17.67 11.11 2.11
CA ASN A 27 18.63 11.62 3.13
C ASN A 27 18.07 12.50 4.24
N ASN A 28 16.73 12.57 4.42
CA ASN A 28 16.09 13.17 5.60
C ASN A 28 15.04 12.24 6.22
N ILE A 29 15.26 10.94 6.06
CA ILE A 29 14.65 9.94 6.91
C ILE A 29 15.60 9.74 8.09
N SER A 30 15.57 10.68 9.03
CA SER A 30 15.89 10.35 10.42
C SER A 30 15.21 9.02 10.70
N GLY A 31 15.91 8.03 11.26
CA GLY A 31 15.45 6.62 11.36
C GLY A 31 14.06 6.39 11.97
N ASP A 32 13.43 7.44 12.47
CA ASP A 32 12.03 7.58 12.90
C ASP A 32 10.97 7.60 11.76
N ARG A 33 11.36 7.57 10.47
CA ARG A 33 10.41 7.55 9.31
C ARG A 33 10.34 6.23 8.55
N LEU A 34 10.92 5.14 9.06
CA LEU A 34 10.58 3.81 8.60
C LEU A 34 9.21 3.45 9.21
N ALA A 35 8.14 3.93 8.58
CA ALA A 35 6.82 3.73 9.16
C ALA A 35 6.49 2.23 9.21
N VAL A 36 6.34 1.72 10.43
CA VAL A 36 5.02 1.39 10.98
C VAL A 36 4.97 1.94 12.42
N ASN A 37 4.34 3.10 12.59
CA ASN A 37 4.18 3.73 13.91
C ASN A 37 3.16 2.93 14.74
N SER A 38 3.28 2.99 16.06
CA SER A 38 2.31 2.39 16.97
C SER A 38 0.89 2.83 16.66
N ALA A 39 0.00 1.86 16.38
CA ALA A 39 -1.43 2.10 16.24
C ALA A 39 -2.00 2.85 17.46
N ALA A 40 -1.45 2.63 18.65
CA ALA A 40 -1.84 3.31 19.88
C ALA A 40 -1.44 4.79 19.89
N GLU A 41 -0.24 5.12 19.41
CA GLU A 41 0.21 6.52 19.26
C GLU A 41 -0.65 7.26 18.24
N PHE A 42 -0.90 6.63 17.10
CA PHE A 42 -1.76 7.21 16.09
C PHE A 42 -3.18 7.42 16.62
N SER A 43 -3.77 6.40 17.28
CA SER A 43 -5.09 6.50 17.92
C SER A 43 -5.16 7.64 18.94
N THR A 44 -4.11 7.80 19.75
CA THR A 44 -3.99 8.90 20.71
C THR A 44 -3.97 10.25 20.00
N PHE A 45 -3.18 10.37 18.94
CA PHE A 45 -3.11 11.59 18.14
C PHE A 45 -4.48 11.95 17.53
N VAL A 46 -5.15 11.03 16.84
CA VAL A 46 -6.45 11.35 16.21
C VAL A 46 -7.53 11.69 17.24
N LYS A 47 -7.56 11.01 18.39
CA LYS A 47 -8.53 11.30 19.47
C LYS A 47 -8.26 12.61 20.21
N SER A 48 -7.00 13.05 20.29
CA SER A 48 -6.62 14.26 21.04
C SER A 48 -6.55 15.50 20.14
N LYS A 49 -5.82 15.41 19.03
CA LYS A 49 -5.40 16.56 18.22
C LYS A 49 -6.08 16.64 16.85
N ALA A 50 -6.68 15.54 16.37
CA ALA A 50 -7.43 15.51 15.12
C ALA A 50 -8.87 14.99 15.30
N ARG A 51 -9.55 15.41 16.38
CA ARG A 51 -10.90 14.94 16.77
C ARG A 51 -11.95 14.97 15.67
N LYS A 52 -11.88 15.93 14.74
CA LYS A 52 -12.80 16.00 13.60
C LYS A 52 -12.61 14.80 12.67
N VAL A 53 -11.36 14.41 12.43
CA VAL A 53 -11.03 13.19 11.66
C VAL A 53 -11.53 11.96 12.40
N SER A 54 -11.30 11.88 13.71
CA SER A 54 -11.74 10.72 14.51
C SER A 54 -13.25 10.54 14.55
N ARG A 55 -14.02 11.63 14.64
CA ARG A 55 -15.50 11.56 14.72
C ARG A 55 -16.17 11.29 13.38
N THR A 56 -15.61 11.83 12.28
CA THR A 56 -16.26 11.74 10.96
C THR A 56 -15.84 10.50 10.17
N ASN A 57 -14.76 9.81 10.55
CA ASN A 57 -14.20 8.68 9.80
C ASN A 57 -13.86 7.51 10.76
N ASP A 58 -14.75 7.24 11.73
CA ASP A 58 -14.52 6.22 12.77
C ASP A 58 -14.34 4.82 12.16
N GLU A 59 -15.15 4.46 11.17
CA GLU A 59 -15.04 3.17 10.48
C GLU A 59 -13.72 3.02 9.72
N ASP A 60 -13.31 4.02 8.96
CA ASP A 60 -12.03 4.00 8.24
C ASP A 60 -10.87 3.91 9.23
N LEU A 61 -10.94 4.65 10.34
CA LEU A 61 -9.93 4.58 11.39
C LEU A 61 -9.85 3.19 12.00
N LYS A 62 -10.98 2.54 12.24
CA LYS A 62 -11.01 1.17 12.75
C LYS A 62 -10.35 0.22 11.76
N LYS A 63 -10.72 0.26 10.48
CA LYS A 63 -10.13 -0.57 9.40
C LYS A 63 -8.61 -0.38 9.31
N TYR A 64 -8.16 0.87 9.34
CA TYR A 64 -6.74 1.20 9.32
C TYR A 64 -6.00 0.66 10.56
N LEU A 65 -6.51 0.94 11.76
CA LEU A 65 -5.88 0.55 13.01
C LEU A 65 -5.85 -0.96 13.20
N GLU A 66 -6.88 -1.67 12.76
CA GLU A 66 -6.94 -3.13 12.82
C GLU A 66 -5.79 -3.77 12.05
N VAL A 67 -5.60 -3.37 10.79
CA VAL A 67 -4.52 -3.94 9.95
C VAL A 67 -3.14 -3.52 10.43
N VAL A 68 -2.95 -2.27 10.87
CA VAL A 68 -1.68 -1.84 11.47
C VAL A 68 -1.39 -2.63 12.75
N ASN A 69 -2.39 -2.89 13.58
CA ASN A 69 -2.24 -3.76 14.76
C ASN A 69 -1.91 -5.20 14.37
N LEU A 70 -2.55 -5.76 13.34
CA LEU A 70 -2.25 -7.10 12.87
C LEU A 70 -0.79 -7.22 12.42
N TYR A 71 -0.27 -6.23 11.69
CA TYR A 71 1.13 -6.21 11.27
C TYR A 71 2.10 -6.34 12.45
N HIS A 72 1.82 -5.66 13.56
CA HIS A 72 2.67 -5.68 14.75
C HIS A 72 2.46 -6.90 15.66
N ASN A 73 1.23 -7.38 15.78
CA ASN A 73 0.85 -8.38 16.79
C ASN A 73 0.74 -9.80 16.21
N SER A 74 0.53 -9.95 14.91
CA SER A 74 0.38 -11.26 14.25
C SER A 74 0.70 -11.19 12.76
N SER A 75 1.97 -11.43 12.42
CA SER A 75 2.43 -11.44 11.03
C SER A 75 1.62 -12.45 10.20
N VAL A 76 1.30 -13.63 10.74
CA VAL A 76 0.52 -14.66 10.03
C VAL A 76 -0.88 -14.14 9.66
N ALA A 77 -1.58 -13.49 10.59
CA ALA A 77 -2.90 -12.94 10.31
C ALA A 77 -2.82 -11.80 9.29
N PHE A 78 -1.82 -10.93 9.41
CA PHE A 78 -1.57 -9.86 8.44
C PHE A 78 -1.33 -10.39 7.00
N TYR A 79 -0.53 -11.45 6.84
CA TYR A 79 -0.27 -12.06 5.54
C TYR A 79 -1.48 -12.82 4.95
N ASN A 80 -2.43 -13.21 5.79
CA ASN A 80 -3.60 -14.01 5.40
C ASN A 80 -4.90 -13.20 5.31
N LEU A 81 -4.84 -11.88 5.40
CA LEU A 81 -5.97 -11.02 5.04
C LEU A 81 -6.47 -11.35 3.64
N ASN A 82 -7.79 -11.41 3.48
CA ASN A 82 -8.40 -11.62 2.18
C ASN A 82 -8.34 -10.32 1.33
N GLU A 83 -8.62 -10.42 0.03
CA GLU A 83 -8.50 -9.27 -0.88
C GLU A 83 -9.48 -8.14 -0.53
N ALA A 84 -10.66 -8.44 0.01
CA ALA A 84 -11.61 -7.43 0.45
C ALA A 84 -11.07 -6.63 1.64
N GLN A 85 -10.51 -7.30 2.66
CA GLN A 85 -9.91 -6.64 3.82
C GLN A 85 -8.70 -5.77 3.42
N LYS A 86 -7.89 -6.25 2.46
CA LYS A 86 -6.79 -5.45 1.91
C LYS A 86 -7.32 -4.21 1.19
N ALA A 87 -8.35 -4.34 0.36
CA ALA A 87 -8.96 -3.22 -0.35
C ALA A 87 -9.55 -2.18 0.62
N GLU A 88 -10.28 -2.64 1.64
CA GLU A 88 -10.81 -1.79 2.71
C GLU A 88 -9.70 -1.00 3.43
N PHE A 89 -8.57 -1.65 3.73
CA PHE A 89 -7.41 -0.96 4.28
C PHE A 89 -6.82 0.09 3.33
N MET A 90 -6.71 -0.21 2.03
CA MET A 90 -6.18 0.73 1.04
C MET A 90 -7.04 1.98 0.90
N GLU A 91 -8.37 1.80 0.91
CA GLU A 91 -9.34 2.87 0.86
C GLU A 91 -9.31 3.70 2.15
N ALA A 92 -9.40 3.05 3.32
CA ALA A 92 -9.34 3.71 4.61
C ALA A 92 -8.05 4.54 4.78
N SER A 93 -6.90 3.99 4.36
CA SER A 93 -5.62 4.70 4.39
C SER A 93 -5.62 5.94 3.50
N ALA A 94 -6.22 5.85 2.30
CA ALA A 94 -6.35 7.00 1.40
C ALA A 94 -7.27 8.08 1.99
N THR A 95 -8.43 7.69 2.53
CA THR A 95 -9.36 8.63 3.16
C THR A 95 -8.71 9.33 4.35
N ILE A 96 -8.13 8.58 5.28
CA ILE A 96 -7.50 9.14 6.49
C ILE A 96 -6.37 10.10 6.14
N SER A 97 -5.46 9.71 5.24
CA SER A 97 -4.34 10.57 4.83
C SER A 97 -4.84 11.86 4.17
N GLN A 98 -5.87 11.79 3.32
CA GLN A 98 -6.49 12.97 2.73
C GLN A 98 -7.10 13.89 3.80
N LYS A 99 -7.86 13.34 4.75
CA LYS A 99 -8.49 14.14 5.84
C LYS A 99 -7.44 14.80 6.73
N LEU A 100 -6.36 14.10 7.04
CA LEU A 100 -5.25 14.63 7.82
C LEU A 100 -4.48 15.72 7.07
N ASN A 101 -4.24 15.55 5.77
CA ASN A 101 -3.60 16.57 4.92
C ASN A 101 -4.44 17.85 4.80
N GLY A 102 -5.77 17.72 4.87
CA GLY A 102 -6.69 18.85 4.91
C GLY A 102 -6.64 19.67 6.21
N LEU A 103 -5.94 19.20 7.25
CA LEU A 103 -5.74 19.97 8.47
C LEU A 103 -4.55 20.93 8.33
N SER A 104 -4.67 22.13 8.93
CA SER A 104 -3.59 23.13 8.93
C SER A 104 -2.38 22.74 9.78
N ARG A 105 -2.54 21.79 10.72
CA ARG A 105 -1.49 21.41 11.68
C ARG A 105 -0.36 20.64 10.99
N LYS A 106 0.89 21.06 11.21
CA LYS A 106 2.10 20.36 10.70
C LYS A 106 2.16 18.90 11.14
N GLU A 107 1.84 18.63 12.40
CA GLU A 107 1.80 17.27 12.96
C GLU A 107 0.79 16.37 12.22
N ALA A 108 -0.37 16.91 11.83
CA ALA A 108 -1.36 16.15 11.05
C ALA A 108 -0.84 15.79 9.66
N LYS A 109 -0.12 16.70 9.00
CA LYS A 109 0.52 16.43 7.70
C LYS A 109 1.62 15.37 7.81
N ALA A 110 2.39 15.39 8.90
CA ALA A 110 3.39 14.34 9.17
C ALA A 110 2.71 12.97 9.36
N TRP A 111 1.60 12.92 10.10
CA TRP A 111 0.79 11.71 10.22
C TRP A 111 0.17 11.25 8.91
N ALA A 112 -0.28 12.17 8.06
CA ALA A 112 -0.79 11.83 6.73
C ALA A 112 0.28 11.13 5.88
N GLN A 113 1.52 11.64 5.89
CA GLN A 113 2.65 11.00 5.20
C GLN A 113 2.95 9.61 5.76
N LYS A 114 2.89 9.45 7.08
CA LYS A 114 3.07 8.16 7.76
C LYS A 114 1.99 7.14 7.37
N VAL A 115 0.73 7.56 7.30
CA VAL A 115 -0.39 6.72 6.84
C VAL A 115 -0.19 6.29 5.38
N GLN A 116 0.22 7.23 4.52
CA GLN A 116 0.50 6.93 3.11
C GLN A 116 1.67 5.96 2.94
N LEU A 117 2.72 6.10 3.76
CA LEU A 117 3.85 5.19 3.75
C LEU A 117 3.43 3.77 4.17
N ASN A 118 2.67 3.62 5.26
CA ASN A 118 2.12 2.32 5.65
C ASN A 118 1.32 1.67 4.52
N LYS A 119 0.47 2.46 3.84
CA LYS A 119 -0.31 1.99 2.69
C LYS A 119 0.60 1.36 1.63
N SER A 120 1.61 2.09 1.18
CA SER A 120 2.55 1.63 0.14
C SER A 120 3.40 0.44 0.58
N VAL A 121 3.84 0.42 1.84
CA VAL A 121 4.62 -0.71 2.38
C VAL A 121 3.75 -1.97 2.43
N PHE A 122 2.52 -1.88 2.92
CA PHE A 122 1.65 -3.05 3.03
C PHE A 122 1.20 -3.55 1.66
N GLU A 123 0.96 -2.64 0.71
CA GLU A 123 0.71 -2.98 -0.69
C GLU A 123 1.86 -3.80 -1.30
N PHE A 124 3.09 -3.35 -1.10
CA PHE A 124 4.28 -4.05 -1.56
C PHE A 124 4.42 -5.44 -0.92
N ILE A 125 4.21 -5.55 0.39
CA ILE A 125 4.31 -6.83 1.11
C ILE A 125 3.26 -7.83 0.61
N TRP A 126 2.03 -7.39 0.32
CA TRP A 126 1.00 -8.29 -0.18
C TRP A 126 1.16 -8.62 -1.66
N SER A 127 1.72 -7.71 -2.46
CA SER A 127 1.99 -7.99 -3.88
C SER A 127 3.15 -8.97 -4.04
N SER A 128 4.17 -8.91 -3.19
CA SER A 128 5.29 -9.86 -3.22
C SER A 128 4.85 -11.32 -2.94
N LYS A 129 3.77 -11.52 -2.16
CA LYS A 129 3.16 -12.85 -1.96
C LYS A 129 2.62 -13.45 -3.27
N LYS A 130 2.08 -12.63 -4.17
CA LYS A 130 1.55 -13.11 -5.47
C LYS A 130 2.67 -13.52 -6.42
N SER A 131 3.84 -12.90 -6.34
CA SER A 131 4.97 -13.20 -7.23
C SER A 131 5.68 -14.52 -6.90
N ILE A 132 5.66 -14.98 -5.65
CA ILE A 132 6.38 -16.20 -5.23
C ILE A 132 5.64 -17.49 -5.64
N THR A 133 4.34 -17.42 -5.93
CA THR A 133 3.53 -18.62 -6.25
C THR A 133 3.56 -19.00 -7.74
N THR A 134 4.13 -18.17 -8.62
CA THR A 134 4.01 -18.36 -10.08
C THR A 134 5.20 -19.09 -10.72
N ASP A 135 6.33 -19.24 -10.03
CA ASP A 135 7.53 -19.90 -10.57
C ASP A 135 7.94 -21.16 -9.79
N ALA A 136 6.96 -21.87 -9.21
CA ALA A 136 7.14 -23.30 -8.98
C ALA A 136 6.92 -24.04 -10.30
N GLU A 137 7.77 -23.74 -11.29
CA GLU A 137 7.94 -24.58 -12.46
C GLU A 137 8.33 -25.96 -11.92
N MET A 138 7.40 -26.92 -12.03
CA MET A 138 7.69 -28.31 -11.78
C MET A 138 8.90 -28.66 -12.66
N VAL A 139 10.07 -28.78 -12.05
CA VAL A 139 11.19 -29.48 -12.67
C VAL A 139 10.72 -30.92 -12.77
N GLU A 140 10.13 -31.27 -13.91
CA GLU A 140 9.96 -32.66 -14.31
C GLU A 140 11.36 -33.27 -14.33
N LEU A 141 11.67 -34.06 -13.30
CA LEU A 141 12.84 -34.90 -13.29
C LEU A 141 12.74 -35.79 -14.54
N PRO A 142 13.73 -35.77 -15.47
CA PRO A 142 13.71 -36.71 -16.58
C PRO A 142 13.76 -38.11 -15.98
N SER A 143 12.69 -38.89 -16.18
CA SER A 143 12.73 -40.32 -15.88
C SER A 143 13.79 -40.91 -16.79
N SER A 144 14.96 -41.25 -16.25
CA SER A 144 15.96 -41.97 -17.03
C SER A 144 15.40 -43.35 -17.35
N VAL A 145 15.11 -43.52 -18.63
CA VAL A 145 14.58 -44.71 -19.27
C VAL A 145 15.68 -45.79 -19.35
N VAL A 146 15.33 -46.99 -18.89
CA VAL A 146 15.81 -48.32 -19.30
C VAL A 146 17.21 -48.76 -18.87
N ALA A 147 17.21 -49.75 -17.98
CA ALA A 147 18.31 -50.68 -17.77
C ALA A 147 18.60 -51.47 -19.06
N ILE A 148 19.85 -51.42 -19.52
CA ILE A 148 20.39 -52.44 -20.42
C ILE A 148 21.51 -53.13 -19.63
N THR A 149 21.17 -54.25 -19.00
CA THR A 149 22.14 -55.26 -18.64
C THR A 149 22.59 -55.94 -19.93
N SER A 150 23.89 -55.97 -20.19
CA SER A 150 24.48 -56.90 -21.16
C SER A 150 25.69 -57.54 -20.49
N LEU A 151 25.57 -58.85 -20.29
CA LEU A 151 26.63 -59.81 -19.97
C LEU A 151 27.38 -60.17 -21.26
#